data_AF-W4FP44-F1
#
_entry.id   AF-W4FP44-F1
#
_cell.length_a   1.000
_cell.length_b   1.000
_cell.length_c   1.000
_cell.angle_alpha   90.00
_cell.angle_beta   90.00
_cell.angle_gamma   90.00
#
_symmetry.space_group_name_H-M   'P 1'
#
loop_
_entity.id
_entity.type
_entity.pdbx_description
1 polymer ?
#
loop_
_entity_poly.entity_id
_entity_poly.type
_entity_poly.pdbx_seq_one_letter_code
_entity_poly.pdbx_strand_id
1 'polypeptide(L)'
;MFRQRWVLQAACGAAAFSASIAVFSLVMETQNVDEEEDENGDSGSAEGAPLLTHGASDTPTTTIAATSSTVSMTSLNTALNGTHLSIVQRARIKSFWDELSATVSVESAIPVSVAVAQMQLYSQRYPQEFPFPQLLHALSVVTRANVMTLTSPPSPSPPLPPAAPRRRSTLSLVGNKLFEMAVDTKGGMQDAMHRAVRRYLERALDLFAERLKEAIKDKDMPLYLQANIDVAVDQFLPDIKVELSRKTKDLFVATTNSNPPASTGGGILRPPPDHPQTLMEACHERWHRTRAMILYNLFPYDHSIWRCFKNPYWWALTFIGLLPVVGQAWWCLLFVLKDKKNEHQLCQFIIGFKTTQFLTLGLWATCLGIVRFIYCTVHGPSCDIYGPLLSPWNTLFFLGQIALVWVAFFYLPYTDRPASPASPRAASSASSTYQDMFGHILHMDRGGYLMKLWGYETITFCITMILALVVNVVVVPTWERQMLMFWIRTLYGLLSFPFLPFKVPVLENVLMHTVRMGYDAQGRTVRMQSPAAAPAT
;
A
#
# COMPACT_ATOMS: atom_id res chain seq x y z
N MET A 1 15.27 11.11 14.67
CA MET A 1 13.98 10.38 14.55
C MET A 1 14.11 8.95 14.04
N PHE A 2 14.32 8.65 12.73
CA PHE A 2 14.21 7.26 12.23
C PHE A 2 15.05 6.22 12.99
N ARG A 3 16.34 6.50 13.28
CA ARG A 3 17.19 5.62 14.10
C ARG A 3 16.60 5.31 15.49
N GLN A 4 16.01 6.30 16.17
CA GLN A 4 15.32 6.10 17.45
C GLN A 4 14.05 5.26 17.30
N ARG A 5 13.26 5.47 16.24
CA ARG A 5 12.07 4.64 15.96
C ARG A 5 12.46 3.19 15.70
N TRP A 6 13.47 2.93 14.89
CA TRP A 6 13.95 1.57 14.61
C TRP A 6 14.50 0.88 15.87
N VAL A 7 15.36 1.56 16.65
CA VAL A 7 15.88 1.01 17.92
C VAL A 7 14.75 0.76 18.92
N LEU A 8 13.77 1.67 19.03
CA LEU A 8 12.61 1.48 19.91
C LEU A 8 11.73 0.30 19.43
N GLN A 9 11.47 0.17 18.13
CA GLN A 9 10.71 -0.95 17.57
C GLN A 9 11.44 -2.29 17.74
N ALA A 10 12.76 -2.31 17.58
CA ALA A 10 13.59 -3.49 17.83
C ALA A 10 13.62 -3.88 19.32
N ALA A 11 13.74 -2.90 20.22
CA ALA A 11 13.74 -3.12 21.66
C ALA A 11 12.37 -3.52 22.20
N CYS A 12 11.29 -2.83 21.81
CA CYS A 12 9.91 -3.22 22.12
C CYS A 12 9.58 -4.60 21.54
N GLY A 13 10.10 -4.93 20.36
CA GLY A 13 10.05 -6.27 19.81
C GLY A 13 10.72 -7.27 20.75
N ALA A 14 12.04 -7.18 20.94
CA ALA A 14 12.80 -8.12 21.78
C ALA A 14 12.22 -8.26 23.20
N ALA A 15 11.74 -7.17 23.80
CA ALA A 15 11.06 -7.19 25.10
C ALA A 15 9.72 -7.94 25.03
N ALA A 16 8.87 -7.70 24.03
CA ALA A 16 7.61 -8.41 23.87
C ALA A 16 7.82 -9.91 23.54
N PHE A 17 8.85 -10.27 22.78
CA PHE A 17 9.21 -11.67 22.53
C PHE A 17 9.71 -12.36 23.82
N SER A 18 10.58 -11.70 24.59
CA SER A 18 11.02 -12.19 25.90
C SER A 18 9.84 -12.38 26.88
N ALA A 19 8.93 -11.38 26.95
CA ALA A 19 7.70 -11.48 27.72
C ALA A 19 6.78 -12.61 27.24
N SER A 20 6.76 -12.92 25.94
CA SER A 20 5.99 -14.05 25.39
C SER A 20 6.56 -15.40 25.79
N ILE A 21 7.89 -15.52 25.90
CA ILE A 21 8.55 -16.72 26.46
C ILE A 21 8.24 -16.84 27.95
N ALA A 22 8.28 -15.74 28.71
CA ALA A 22 7.94 -15.75 30.13
C ALA A 22 6.47 -16.15 30.37
N VAL A 23 5.52 -15.59 29.61
CA VAL A 23 4.10 -15.98 29.67
C VAL A 23 3.89 -17.43 29.23
N PHE A 24 4.62 -17.92 28.22
CA PHE A 24 4.56 -19.34 27.84
C PHE A 24 5.11 -20.26 28.94
N SER A 25 6.19 -19.85 29.62
CA SER A 25 6.72 -20.59 30.78
C SER A 25 5.68 -20.70 31.90
N LEU A 26 5.03 -19.59 32.25
CA LEU A 26 3.97 -19.57 33.27
C LEU A 26 2.77 -20.45 32.86
N VAL A 27 2.37 -20.46 31.58
CA VAL A 27 1.28 -21.32 31.09
C VAL A 27 1.64 -22.81 31.18
N MET A 28 2.86 -23.18 30.81
CA MET A 28 3.36 -24.55 30.97
C MET A 28 3.41 -24.97 32.44
N GLU A 29 3.84 -24.06 33.32
CA GLU A 29 3.97 -24.31 34.76
C GLU A 29 2.59 -24.45 35.42
N THR A 30 1.58 -23.66 35.04
CA THR A 30 0.19 -23.87 35.48
C THR A 30 -0.41 -25.18 34.98
N GLN A 31 -0.11 -25.62 33.75
CA GLN A 31 -0.64 -26.89 33.25
C GLN A 31 -0.13 -28.10 34.04
N ASN A 32 1.11 -28.08 34.51
CA ASN A 32 1.63 -29.16 35.36
C ASN A 32 0.92 -29.22 36.72
N VAL A 33 0.51 -28.07 37.27
CA VAL A 33 -0.26 -28.02 38.54
C VAL A 33 -1.69 -28.46 38.31
N ASP A 34 -2.34 -28.02 37.24
CA ASP A 34 -3.69 -28.48 36.85
C ASP A 34 -3.72 -30.03 36.72
N GLU A 35 -2.68 -30.64 36.11
CA GLU A 35 -2.55 -32.10 35.95
C GLU A 35 -2.25 -32.86 37.27
N GLU A 36 -1.66 -32.22 38.29
CA GLU A 36 -1.48 -32.80 39.63
C GLU A 36 -2.72 -32.62 40.54
N GLU A 37 -3.52 -31.58 40.33
CA GLU A 37 -4.78 -31.35 41.06
C GLU A 37 -5.94 -32.20 40.52
N ASP A 38 -6.01 -32.49 39.21
CA ASP A 38 -7.02 -33.37 38.61
C ASP A 38 -6.91 -34.85 39.08
N GLU A 39 -5.76 -35.32 39.58
CA GLU A 39 -5.66 -36.63 40.28
C GLU A 39 -6.25 -36.62 41.70
N ASN A 40 -6.58 -35.45 42.27
CA ASN A 40 -6.92 -35.28 43.69
C ASN A 40 -8.26 -34.55 43.95
N GLY A 41 -8.82 -33.82 42.97
CA GLY A 41 -9.87 -32.81 43.19
C GLY A 41 -11.30 -33.19 42.77
N ASP A 42 -12.03 -33.95 43.59
CA ASP A 42 -13.50 -34.06 43.46
C ASP A 42 -14.22 -33.02 44.36
N SER A 43 -15.34 -32.46 43.86
CA SER A 43 -16.31 -31.53 44.46
C SER A 43 -15.99 -30.01 44.57
N GLY A 44 -16.88 -29.16 44.01
CA GLY A 44 -16.95 -27.69 44.24
C GLY A 44 -17.79 -26.93 43.19
N SER A 45 -18.62 -25.93 43.57
CA SER A 45 -19.66 -25.34 42.70
C SER A 45 -19.66 -23.79 42.54
N ALA A 46 -19.66 -23.33 41.28
CA ALA A 46 -20.55 -22.32 40.63
C ALA A 46 -20.65 -20.81 41.02
N GLU A 47 -21.15 -20.02 40.04
CA GLU A 47 -21.65 -18.60 40.03
C GLU A 47 -20.64 -17.43 40.18
N GLY A 48 -20.81 -16.18 39.65
CA GLY A 48 -21.88 -15.50 38.88
C GLY A 48 -21.50 -14.06 38.39
N ALA A 49 -22.40 -13.27 37.76
CA ALA A 49 -22.15 -11.92 37.12
C ALA A 49 -23.49 -11.10 36.92
N PRO A 50 -23.70 -10.01 36.10
CA PRO A 50 -22.83 -9.11 35.27
C PRO A 50 -23.21 -7.57 35.14
N LEU A 51 -22.44 -6.77 34.33
CA LEU A 51 -22.86 -5.56 33.53
C LEU A 51 -23.27 -4.20 34.26
N LEU A 52 -23.61 -3.00 33.69
CA LEU A 52 -23.91 -2.44 32.31
C LEU A 52 -23.79 -0.85 32.20
N THR A 53 -23.41 -0.28 31.01
CA THR A 53 -23.77 1.03 30.31
C THR A 53 -23.73 2.52 30.84
N HIS A 54 -23.09 3.41 30.04
CA HIS A 54 -23.48 4.70 29.35
C HIS A 54 -24.21 5.96 29.97
N GLY A 55 -23.92 7.16 29.41
CA GLY A 55 -24.69 8.45 29.47
C GLY A 55 -24.07 9.63 28.65
N ALA A 56 -24.82 10.71 28.27
CA ALA A 56 -24.30 11.83 27.41
C ALA A 56 -25.07 13.20 27.37
N SER A 57 -24.30 14.31 27.18
CA SER A 57 -24.48 15.58 26.39
C SER A 57 -25.72 16.54 26.43
N ASP A 58 -25.48 17.87 26.36
CA ASP A 58 -26.47 18.93 25.98
C ASP A 58 -25.82 20.32 25.60
N THR A 59 -26.45 21.21 24.78
CA THR A 59 -26.14 22.70 24.62
C THR A 59 -27.04 23.49 23.58
N PRO A 60 -27.16 24.86 23.60
CA PRO A 60 -28.19 25.65 22.87
C PRO A 60 -27.71 26.71 21.79
N THR A 61 -28.63 27.57 21.29
CA THR A 61 -28.53 28.37 20.02
C THR A 61 -28.90 29.88 20.14
N THR A 62 -28.60 30.72 19.13
CA THR A 62 -28.91 32.19 19.07
C THR A 62 -29.32 32.68 17.65
N THR A 63 -29.95 33.87 17.52
CA THR A 63 -30.71 34.33 16.33
C THR A 63 -30.29 35.72 15.78
N ILE A 64 -30.41 35.96 14.46
CA ILE A 64 -30.21 37.27 13.78
C ILE A 64 -31.31 37.51 12.71
N ALA A 65 -31.69 38.78 12.48
CA ALA A 65 -32.74 39.19 11.53
C ALA A 65 -32.27 39.28 10.06
N ALA A 66 -33.20 39.20 9.10
CA ALA A 66 -32.91 39.03 7.68
C ALA A 66 -33.40 40.18 6.78
N THR A 67 -32.58 40.57 5.79
CA THR A 67 -33.00 41.27 4.58
C THR A 67 -32.89 40.34 3.37
N SER A 68 -33.84 40.42 2.44
CA SER A 68 -34.02 39.49 1.32
C SER A 68 -33.00 39.70 0.18
N SER A 69 -31.73 39.48 0.48
CA SER A 69 -30.65 39.40 -0.51
C SER A 69 -30.40 37.92 -0.89
N THR A 70 -30.06 37.69 -2.16
CA THR A 70 -29.68 36.37 -2.68
C THR A 70 -28.24 36.39 -3.20
N VAL A 71 -27.58 35.23 -3.18
CA VAL A 71 -26.18 35.07 -3.58
C VAL A 71 -26.02 33.84 -4.47
N SER A 72 -25.21 33.98 -5.52
CA SER A 72 -24.77 32.87 -6.36
C SER A 72 -23.45 32.26 -5.86
N MET A 73 -23.35 30.93 -5.99
CA MET A 73 -22.14 30.17 -5.63
C MET A 73 -20.90 30.62 -6.43
N THR A 74 -21.09 31.08 -7.67
CA THR A 74 -20.01 31.60 -8.54
C THR A 74 -19.40 32.89 -8.01
N SER A 75 -20.22 33.88 -7.61
CA SER A 75 -19.74 35.13 -7.02
C SER A 75 -19.02 34.89 -5.70
N LEU A 76 -19.52 33.97 -4.87
CA LEU A 76 -18.91 33.66 -3.58
C LEU A 76 -17.59 32.88 -3.71
N ASN A 77 -17.50 31.92 -4.63
CA ASN A 77 -16.22 31.28 -4.96
C ASN A 77 -15.19 32.27 -5.52
N THR A 78 -15.64 33.27 -6.29
CA THR A 78 -14.77 34.35 -6.79
C THR A 78 -14.22 35.19 -5.64
N ALA A 79 -15.04 35.55 -4.65
CA ALA A 79 -14.58 36.25 -3.44
C ALA A 79 -13.64 35.38 -2.58
N LEU A 80 -13.91 34.09 -2.41
CA LEU A 80 -13.08 33.15 -1.64
C LEU A 80 -11.70 32.93 -2.26
N ASN A 81 -11.55 33.01 -3.59
CA ASN A 81 -10.25 32.87 -4.27
C ASN A 81 -9.24 33.96 -3.87
N GLY A 82 -9.70 35.14 -3.42
CA GLY A 82 -8.84 36.18 -2.86
C GLY A 82 -8.36 35.93 -1.43
N THR A 83 -8.79 34.83 -0.77
CA THR A 83 -8.46 34.53 0.63
C THR A 83 -7.47 33.37 0.76
N HIS A 84 -6.53 33.48 1.72
CA HIS A 84 -5.47 32.51 1.94
C HIS A 84 -5.97 31.27 2.72
N LEU A 85 -6.80 30.46 2.05
CA LEU A 85 -7.38 29.22 2.59
C LEU A 85 -6.46 28.02 2.40
N SER A 86 -6.32 27.20 3.44
CA SER A 86 -5.55 25.95 3.40
C SER A 86 -6.18 24.88 2.50
N ILE A 87 -5.42 23.85 2.13
CA ILE A 87 -5.91 22.74 1.29
C ILE A 87 -7.10 22.03 1.95
N VAL A 88 -7.03 21.77 3.27
CA VAL A 88 -8.11 21.16 4.05
C VAL A 88 -9.35 22.05 4.08
N GLN A 89 -9.16 23.35 4.33
CA GLN A 89 -10.26 24.33 4.31
C GLN A 89 -10.96 24.42 2.95
N ARG A 90 -10.20 24.40 1.85
CA ARG A 90 -10.78 24.40 0.48
C ARG A 90 -11.58 23.12 0.21
N ALA A 91 -11.08 21.95 0.63
CA ALA A 91 -11.81 20.69 0.51
C ALA A 91 -13.09 20.68 1.36
N ARG A 92 -13.03 21.20 2.59
CA ARG A 92 -14.18 21.30 3.50
C ARG A 92 -15.23 22.31 3.04
N ILE A 93 -14.82 23.46 2.47
CA ILE A 93 -15.73 24.39 1.77
C ILE A 93 -16.42 23.70 0.60
N LYS A 94 -15.69 22.93 -0.23
CA LYS A 94 -16.31 22.23 -1.36
C LYS A 94 -17.36 21.22 -0.87
N SER A 95 -17.03 20.41 0.14
CA SER A 95 -17.96 19.45 0.75
C SER A 95 -19.23 20.11 1.30
N PHE A 96 -19.12 21.32 1.87
CA PHE A 96 -20.28 22.11 2.29
C PHE A 96 -21.16 22.54 1.11
N TRP A 97 -20.59 22.99 0.00
CA TRP A 97 -21.37 23.32 -1.20
C TRP A 97 -22.02 22.09 -1.84
N ASP A 98 -21.30 20.97 -1.88
CA ASP A 98 -21.82 19.71 -2.39
C ASP A 98 -23.04 19.26 -1.53
N GLU A 99 -22.97 19.32 -0.19
CA GLU A 99 -24.11 19.03 0.74
C GLU A 99 -25.25 20.06 0.63
N LEU A 100 -24.95 21.35 0.50
CA LEU A 100 -25.96 22.40 0.31
C LEU A 100 -26.69 22.27 -1.04
N SER A 101 -25.97 21.89 -2.11
CA SER A 101 -26.53 21.70 -3.45
C SER A 101 -27.52 20.52 -3.54
N ALA A 102 -27.38 19.54 -2.64
CA ALA A 102 -28.31 18.42 -2.52
C ALA A 102 -29.59 18.79 -1.73
N THR A 103 -29.57 19.88 -0.95
CA THR A 103 -30.70 20.32 -0.09
C THR A 103 -31.44 21.54 -0.65
N VAL A 104 -30.81 22.33 -1.54
CA VAL A 104 -31.40 23.53 -2.16
C VAL A 104 -31.26 23.47 -3.67
N SER A 105 -32.35 23.64 -4.42
CA SER A 105 -32.33 23.66 -5.88
C SER A 105 -31.43 24.78 -6.42
N VAL A 106 -30.28 24.37 -6.96
CA VAL A 106 -29.14 25.23 -7.37
C VAL A 106 -29.50 26.19 -8.51
N GLU A 107 -30.57 25.90 -9.24
CA GLU A 107 -31.04 26.69 -10.39
C GLU A 107 -31.63 28.06 -9.99
N SER A 108 -31.76 28.33 -8.68
CA SER A 108 -32.21 29.61 -8.12
C SER A 108 -31.19 30.21 -7.13
N ALA A 109 -31.12 31.55 -7.08
CA ALA A 109 -30.15 32.24 -6.22
C ALA A 109 -30.50 32.10 -4.73
N ILE A 110 -29.57 31.57 -3.93
CA ILE A 110 -29.83 31.16 -2.55
C ILE A 110 -30.01 32.40 -1.65
N PRO A 111 -31.07 32.48 -0.82
CA PRO A 111 -31.22 33.56 0.16
C PRO A 111 -30.09 33.58 1.19
N VAL A 112 -29.55 34.76 1.47
CA VAL A 112 -28.39 34.96 2.36
C VAL A 112 -28.67 34.45 3.78
N SER A 113 -29.89 34.59 4.29
CA SER A 113 -30.31 34.03 5.58
C SER A 113 -30.21 32.51 5.64
N VAL A 114 -30.61 31.80 4.58
CA VAL A 114 -30.52 30.34 4.46
C VAL A 114 -29.06 29.91 4.37
N ALA A 115 -28.26 30.61 3.57
CA ALA A 115 -26.82 30.34 3.44
C ALA A 115 -26.08 30.51 4.79
N VAL A 116 -26.33 31.60 5.53
CA VAL A 116 -25.73 31.84 6.86
C VAL A 116 -26.15 30.77 7.87
N ALA A 117 -27.43 30.41 7.93
CA ALA A 117 -27.93 29.38 8.84
C ALA A 117 -27.25 28.01 8.60
N GLN A 118 -27.13 27.61 7.33
CA GLN A 118 -26.46 26.35 6.98
C GLN A 118 -24.95 26.41 7.23
N MET A 119 -24.28 27.54 6.98
CA MET A 119 -22.87 27.72 7.35
C MET A 119 -22.65 27.64 8.86
N GLN A 120 -23.59 28.12 9.67
CA GLN A 120 -23.50 28.06 11.14
C GLN A 120 -23.71 26.64 11.68
N LEU A 121 -24.65 25.87 11.12
CA LEU A 121 -24.85 24.46 11.48
C LEU A 121 -23.63 23.61 11.06
N TYR A 122 -23.08 23.86 9.87
CA TYR A 122 -21.89 23.17 9.39
C TYR A 122 -20.62 23.56 10.17
N SER A 123 -20.51 24.80 10.67
CA SER A 123 -19.37 25.22 11.51
C SER A 123 -19.40 24.56 12.90
N GLN A 124 -20.59 24.36 13.47
CA GLN A 124 -20.75 23.55 14.70
C GLN A 124 -20.33 22.09 14.48
N ARG A 125 -20.59 21.51 13.31
CA ARG A 125 -20.17 20.14 12.96
C ARG A 125 -18.65 20.00 12.74
N TYR A 126 -17.96 21.05 12.27
CA TYR A 126 -16.53 21.02 11.92
C TYR A 126 -15.72 22.25 12.40
N PRO A 127 -15.65 22.51 13.72
CA PRO A 127 -15.19 23.81 14.27
C PRO A 127 -13.72 24.16 14.01
N GLN A 128 -12.83 23.19 13.77
CA GLN A 128 -11.42 23.44 13.45
C GLN A 128 -11.11 23.45 11.93
N GLU A 129 -11.96 22.85 11.11
CA GLU A 129 -11.70 22.70 9.67
C GLU A 129 -12.49 23.68 8.79
N PHE A 130 -13.65 24.15 9.25
CA PHE A 130 -14.53 24.99 8.46
C PHE A 130 -14.23 26.49 8.69
N PRO A 131 -13.80 27.25 7.67
CA PRO A 131 -13.36 28.64 7.79
C PRO A 131 -14.56 29.61 7.81
N PHE A 132 -15.39 29.48 8.85
CA PHE A 132 -16.65 30.22 9.01
C PHE A 132 -16.47 31.76 8.98
N PRO A 133 -15.48 32.38 9.66
CA PRO A 133 -15.27 33.83 9.56
C PRO A 133 -14.92 34.31 8.15
N GLN A 134 -14.13 33.54 7.40
CA GLN A 134 -13.73 33.85 6.03
C GLN A 134 -14.92 33.74 5.06
N LEU A 135 -15.80 32.74 5.26
CA LEU A 135 -17.04 32.59 4.51
C LEU A 135 -18.01 33.74 4.76
N LEU A 136 -18.24 34.13 6.02
CA LEU A 136 -19.08 35.29 6.36
C LEU A 136 -18.51 36.59 5.77
N HIS A 137 -17.19 36.79 5.82
CA HIS A 137 -16.55 37.95 5.20
C HIS A 137 -16.75 37.96 3.68
N ALA A 138 -16.48 36.85 2.98
CA ALA A 138 -16.70 36.73 1.55
C ALA A 138 -18.17 36.97 1.15
N LEU A 139 -19.12 36.47 1.95
CA LEU A 139 -20.55 36.69 1.76
C LEU A 139 -20.91 38.18 1.90
N SER A 140 -20.33 38.89 2.88
CA SER A 140 -20.53 40.33 3.09
C SER A 140 -19.99 41.20 1.95
N VAL A 141 -18.93 40.75 1.27
CA VAL A 141 -18.37 41.43 0.08
C VAL A 141 -19.31 41.28 -1.11
N VAL A 142 -19.85 40.07 -1.34
CA VAL A 142 -20.80 39.81 -2.44
C VAL A 142 -22.12 40.56 -2.24
N THR A 143 -22.68 40.58 -1.02
CA THR A 143 -23.92 41.32 -0.77
C THR A 143 -23.75 42.83 -0.91
N ARG A 144 -22.62 43.40 -0.48
CA ARG A 144 -22.30 44.82 -0.70
C ARG A 144 -22.16 45.15 -2.20
N ALA A 145 -21.53 44.28 -2.99
CA ALA A 145 -21.40 44.46 -4.43
C ALA A 145 -22.77 44.52 -5.13
N ASN A 146 -23.68 43.59 -4.81
CA ASN A 146 -25.02 43.51 -5.40
C ASN A 146 -25.89 44.77 -5.11
N VAL A 147 -25.68 45.44 -3.97
CA VAL A 147 -26.39 46.70 -3.63
C VAL A 147 -25.90 47.88 -4.49
N MET A 148 -24.60 47.94 -4.79
CA MET A 148 -24.03 49.00 -5.64
C MET A 148 -24.50 48.91 -7.10
N THR A 149 -24.73 47.70 -7.63
CA THR A 149 -25.27 47.52 -9.00
C THR A 149 -26.73 47.95 -9.19
N LEU A 150 -27.47 48.22 -8.11
CA LEU A 150 -28.88 48.61 -8.16
C LEU A 150 -29.13 50.11 -7.95
N THR A 151 -28.09 50.92 -7.77
CA THR A 151 -28.22 52.33 -7.31
C THR A 151 -27.63 53.39 -8.25
N SER A 152 -27.21 53.02 -9.47
CA SER A 152 -26.77 53.98 -10.50
C SER A 152 -27.94 54.44 -11.40
N PRO A 153 -28.36 55.73 -11.36
CA PRO A 153 -29.37 56.24 -12.28
C PRO A 153 -28.80 56.43 -13.71
N PRO A 154 -29.61 56.30 -14.77
CA PRO A 154 -29.17 56.55 -16.14
C PRO A 154 -28.92 58.04 -16.38
N SER A 155 -27.68 58.41 -16.72
CA SER A 155 -27.31 59.79 -17.06
C SER A 155 -27.68 60.13 -18.52
N PRO A 156 -28.33 61.27 -18.80
CA PRO A 156 -28.71 61.66 -20.16
C PRO A 156 -27.50 62.13 -20.99
N SER A 157 -27.43 61.68 -22.24
CA SER A 157 -26.33 62.01 -23.17
C SER A 157 -26.44 63.45 -23.74
N PRO A 158 -25.39 64.28 -23.63
CA PRO A 158 -25.33 65.57 -24.33
C PRO A 158 -25.06 65.41 -25.84
N PRO A 159 -25.41 66.39 -26.69
CA PRO A 159 -25.39 66.27 -28.15
C PRO A 159 -24.00 66.45 -28.80
N LEU A 160 -23.93 66.03 -30.07
CA LEU A 160 -22.73 65.99 -30.91
C LEU A 160 -22.28 67.38 -31.42
N PRO A 161 -20.98 67.74 -31.33
CA PRO A 161 -20.37 68.80 -32.15
C PRO A 161 -19.89 68.25 -33.53
N PRO A 162 -19.76 69.09 -34.57
CA PRO A 162 -19.43 68.66 -35.93
C PRO A 162 -17.94 68.32 -36.16
N ALA A 163 -17.66 67.69 -37.30
CA ALA A 163 -16.38 67.06 -37.61
C ALA A 163 -15.22 68.04 -37.87
N ALA A 164 -14.01 67.64 -37.46
CA ALA A 164 -12.73 68.22 -37.88
C ALA A 164 -11.88 67.15 -38.62
N PRO A 165 -11.45 67.39 -39.88
CA PRO A 165 -10.83 66.37 -40.73
C PRO A 165 -9.35 66.11 -40.36
N ARG A 166 -9.12 65.28 -39.34
CA ARG A 166 -7.76 64.91 -38.90
C ARG A 166 -7.14 63.88 -39.86
N ARG A 167 -6.32 64.35 -40.81
CA ARG A 167 -5.54 63.50 -41.74
C ARG A 167 -4.72 62.45 -40.96
N ARG A 168 -5.17 61.19 -40.97
CA ARG A 168 -4.36 60.04 -40.52
C ARG A 168 -3.29 59.76 -41.58
N SER A 169 -2.03 59.75 -41.19
CA SER A 169 -0.92 59.38 -42.07
C SER A 169 -0.98 57.88 -42.40
N THR A 170 -0.87 57.56 -43.70
CA THR A 170 -0.98 56.20 -44.26
C THR A 170 0.07 55.22 -43.72
N LEU A 171 1.18 55.73 -43.15
CA LEU A 171 2.24 54.93 -42.54
C LEU A 171 1.80 54.13 -41.30
N SER A 172 0.94 54.68 -40.43
CA SER A 172 0.50 53.95 -39.23
C SER A 172 -0.44 52.79 -39.55
N LEU A 173 -1.17 52.87 -40.66
CA LEU A 173 -2.06 51.80 -41.14
C LEU A 173 -1.26 50.57 -41.60
N VAL A 174 -0.12 50.78 -42.27
CA VAL A 174 0.76 49.68 -42.71
C VAL A 174 1.46 49.03 -41.53
N GLY A 175 1.94 49.82 -40.55
CA GLY A 175 2.55 49.29 -39.32
C GLY A 175 1.63 48.36 -38.53
N ASN A 176 0.38 48.80 -38.28
CA ASN A 176 -0.60 47.96 -37.60
C ASN A 176 -0.93 46.68 -38.38
N LYS A 177 -1.11 46.77 -39.71
CA LYS A 177 -1.43 45.60 -40.55
C LYS A 177 -0.29 44.58 -40.60
N LEU A 178 0.96 45.03 -40.60
CA LEU A 178 2.13 44.13 -40.47
C LEU A 178 2.24 43.50 -39.08
N PHE A 179 1.88 44.24 -38.02
CA PHE A 179 1.82 43.68 -36.66
C PHE A 179 0.72 42.64 -36.53
N GLU A 180 -0.48 42.87 -37.07
CA GLU A 180 -1.56 41.87 -37.15
C GLU A 180 -1.10 40.62 -37.91
N MET A 181 -0.49 40.77 -39.09
CA MET A 181 0.06 39.62 -39.84
C MET A 181 1.16 38.86 -39.07
N ALA A 182 2.00 39.55 -38.29
CA ALA A 182 3.03 38.92 -37.46
C ALA A 182 2.45 38.19 -36.23
N VAL A 183 1.37 38.72 -35.64
CA VAL A 183 0.62 38.08 -34.55
C VAL A 183 -0.14 36.85 -35.06
N ASP A 184 -0.81 36.96 -36.21
CA ASP A 184 -1.62 35.90 -36.81
C ASP A 184 -0.75 34.73 -37.31
N THR A 185 0.38 35.02 -37.97
CA THR A 185 1.37 33.98 -38.33
C THR A 185 2.00 33.30 -37.11
N LYS A 186 2.25 34.04 -36.02
CA LYS A 186 2.73 33.45 -34.75
C LYS A 186 1.66 32.53 -34.13
N GLY A 187 0.41 32.96 -34.10
CA GLY A 187 -0.73 32.15 -33.63
C GLY A 187 -0.88 30.88 -34.46
N GLY A 188 -0.99 31.02 -35.79
CA GLY A 188 -1.09 29.90 -36.72
C GLY A 188 0.06 28.90 -36.62
N MET A 189 1.30 29.37 -36.39
CA MET A 189 2.46 28.49 -36.18
C MET A 189 2.40 27.74 -34.85
N GLN A 190 1.98 28.38 -33.76
CA GLN A 190 1.76 27.71 -32.47
C GLN A 190 0.66 26.65 -32.58
N ASP A 191 -0.42 26.96 -33.31
CA ASP A 191 -1.56 26.07 -33.50
C ASP A 191 -1.21 24.87 -34.39
N ALA A 192 -0.42 25.08 -35.46
CA ALA A 192 0.14 24.02 -36.28
C ALA A 192 1.11 23.14 -35.47
N MET A 193 1.96 23.72 -34.63
CA MET A 193 2.87 23.00 -33.75
C MET A 193 2.11 22.15 -32.73
N HIS A 194 1.07 22.68 -32.08
CA HIS A 194 0.22 21.92 -31.16
C HIS A 194 -0.50 20.75 -31.86
N ARG A 195 -0.99 20.94 -33.09
CA ARG A 195 -1.58 19.85 -33.90
C ARG A 195 -0.54 18.79 -34.28
N ALA A 196 0.68 19.17 -34.62
CA ALA A 196 1.77 18.23 -34.92
C ALA A 196 2.21 17.44 -33.68
N VAL A 197 2.45 18.13 -32.56
CA VAL A 197 2.83 17.52 -31.27
C VAL A 197 1.76 16.57 -30.76
N ARG A 198 0.46 16.90 -30.89
CA ARG A 198 -0.64 15.99 -30.53
C ARG A 198 -0.56 14.69 -31.34
N ARG A 199 -0.47 14.76 -32.68
CA ARG A 199 -0.36 13.56 -33.54
C ARG A 199 0.87 12.70 -33.23
N TYR A 200 2.00 13.32 -32.89
CA TYR A 200 3.22 12.59 -32.52
C TYR A 200 3.09 11.92 -31.15
N LEU A 201 2.56 12.63 -30.16
CA LEU A 201 2.29 12.09 -28.82
C LEU A 201 1.29 10.94 -28.87
N GLU A 202 0.29 11.01 -29.75
CA GLU A 202 -0.69 9.94 -29.95
C GLU A 202 -0.03 8.68 -30.48
N ARG A 203 0.68 8.75 -31.62
CA ARG A 203 1.45 7.59 -32.13
C ARG A 203 2.45 7.03 -31.13
N ALA A 204 3.10 7.87 -30.33
CA ALA A 204 4.04 7.43 -29.30
C ALA A 204 3.34 6.73 -28.12
N LEU A 205 2.10 7.11 -27.80
CA LEU A 205 1.27 6.46 -26.79
C LEU A 205 0.61 5.18 -27.30
N ASP A 206 0.22 5.12 -28.57
CA ASP A 206 -0.31 3.92 -29.20
C ASP A 206 0.78 2.83 -29.25
N LEU A 207 2.00 3.19 -29.68
CA LEU A 207 3.18 2.31 -29.61
C LEU A 207 3.55 1.92 -28.16
N PHE A 208 3.32 2.81 -27.19
CA PHE A 208 3.49 2.46 -25.77
C PHE A 208 2.40 1.50 -25.28
N ALA A 209 1.16 1.62 -25.77
CA ALA A 209 0.06 0.73 -25.45
C ALA A 209 0.33 -0.69 -25.94
N GLU A 210 0.76 -0.84 -27.20
CA GLU A 210 1.18 -2.13 -27.77
C GLU A 210 2.32 -2.73 -26.96
N ARG A 211 3.39 -1.98 -26.72
CA ARG A 211 4.53 -2.42 -25.88
C ARG A 211 4.13 -2.78 -24.45
N LEU A 212 3.14 -2.09 -23.87
CA LEU A 212 2.63 -2.38 -22.53
C LEU A 212 1.77 -3.65 -22.52
N LYS A 213 0.92 -3.85 -23.54
CA LYS A 213 0.17 -5.11 -23.74
C LYS A 213 1.14 -6.28 -23.91
N GLU A 214 2.15 -6.15 -24.77
CA GLU A 214 3.20 -7.15 -24.97
C GLU A 214 4.00 -7.45 -23.69
N ALA A 215 4.31 -6.44 -22.88
CA ALA A 215 5.08 -6.61 -21.64
C ALA A 215 4.28 -7.13 -20.44
N ILE A 216 2.94 -6.97 -20.43
CA ILE A 216 2.04 -7.52 -19.41
C ILE A 216 1.55 -8.92 -19.79
N LYS A 217 1.32 -9.17 -21.09
CA LYS A 217 0.96 -10.50 -21.59
C LYS A 217 2.13 -11.47 -21.42
N ASP A 218 1.77 -12.72 -21.27
CA ASP A 218 2.70 -13.84 -21.14
C ASP A 218 2.18 -14.96 -22.04
N LYS A 219 3.09 -15.60 -22.79
CA LYS A 219 2.80 -16.73 -23.68
C LYS A 219 2.11 -17.88 -22.95
N ASP A 220 2.38 -18.06 -21.66
CA ASP A 220 1.78 -19.11 -20.84
C ASP A 220 0.42 -18.72 -20.21
N MET A 221 -0.02 -17.46 -20.30
CA MET A 221 -1.24 -16.94 -19.68
C MET A 221 -2.53 -17.45 -20.36
N PRO A 222 -3.61 -17.79 -19.61
CA PRO A 222 -4.90 -18.17 -20.19
C PRO A 222 -5.52 -17.09 -21.11
N LEU A 223 -6.09 -17.51 -22.24
CA LEU A 223 -6.64 -16.62 -23.27
C LEU A 223 -7.70 -15.65 -22.73
N TYR A 224 -8.59 -16.11 -21.83
CA TYR A 224 -9.61 -15.24 -21.22
C TYR A 224 -8.99 -14.07 -20.44
N LEU A 225 -7.82 -14.28 -19.81
CA LEU A 225 -7.16 -13.23 -19.05
C LEU A 225 -6.35 -12.30 -19.96
N GLN A 226 -5.76 -12.82 -21.04
CA GLN A 226 -5.14 -11.97 -22.07
C GLN A 226 -6.17 -11.00 -22.67
N ALA A 227 -7.37 -11.49 -23.03
CA ALA A 227 -8.46 -10.67 -23.54
C ALA A 227 -8.98 -9.64 -22.53
N ASN A 228 -9.15 -10.03 -21.26
CA ASN A 228 -9.53 -9.10 -20.19
C ASN A 228 -8.47 -8.02 -19.95
N ILE A 229 -7.18 -8.35 -20.11
CA ILE A 229 -6.08 -7.39 -20.02
C ILE A 229 -6.06 -6.45 -21.22
N ASP A 230 -6.37 -6.91 -22.44
CA ASP A 230 -6.54 -6.02 -23.59
C ASP A 230 -7.63 -4.98 -23.34
N VAL A 231 -8.84 -5.43 -22.96
CA VAL A 231 -9.98 -4.54 -22.66
C VAL A 231 -9.65 -3.57 -21.53
N ALA A 232 -9.01 -4.05 -20.45
CA ALA A 232 -8.61 -3.18 -19.34
C ALA A 232 -7.54 -2.16 -19.75
N VAL A 233 -6.53 -2.55 -20.52
CA VAL A 233 -5.52 -1.60 -21.02
C VAL A 233 -6.15 -0.58 -21.95
N ASP A 234 -7.02 -0.98 -22.87
CA ASP A 234 -7.71 -0.05 -23.78
C ASP A 234 -8.67 0.90 -23.04
N GLN A 235 -9.30 0.43 -21.96
CA GLN A 235 -10.14 1.26 -21.09
C GLN A 235 -9.33 2.28 -20.26
N PHE A 236 -8.15 1.90 -19.75
CA PHE A 236 -7.31 2.78 -18.94
C PHE A 236 -6.31 3.62 -19.75
N LEU A 237 -6.07 3.30 -21.03
CA LEU A 237 -5.14 4.06 -21.88
C LEU A 237 -5.47 5.56 -21.99
N PRO A 238 -6.74 6.00 -22.10
CA PRO A 238 -7.08 7.42 -22.12
C PRO A 238 -6.66 8.16 -20.84
N ASP A 239 -6.87 7.56 -19.67
CA ASP A 239 -6.52 8.15 -18.37
C ASP A 239 -4.99 8.19 -18.17
N ILE A 240 -4.30 7.11 -18.55
CA ILE A 240 -2.84 7.04 -18.57
C ILE A 240 -2.28 8.08 -19.56
N LYS A 241 -2.90 8.26 -20.74
CA LYS A 241 -2.57 9.30 -21.73
C LYS A 241 -2.70 10.71 -21.14
N VAL A 242 -3.75 11.00 -20.37
CA VAL A 242 -3.91 12.29 -19.67
C VAL A 242 -2.82 12.49 -18.62
N GLU A 243 -2.65 11.55 -17.68
CA GLU A 243 -1.71 11.68 -16.56
C GLU A 243 -0.24 11.64 -17.00
N LEU A 244 0.10 10.83 -18.01
CA LEU A 244 1.43 10.82 -18.61
C LEU A 244 1.67 12.10 -19.40
N SER A 245 0.70 12.63 -20.16
CA SER A 245 0.86 13.94 -20.82
C SER A 245 1.06 15.09 -19.82
N ARG A 246 0.52 14.98 -18.60
CA ARG A 246 0.77 15.92 -17.50
C ARG A 246 2.23 15.84 -17.04
N LYS A 247 2.68 14.66 -16.62
CA LYS A 247 4.06 14.42 -16.15
C LYS A 247 5.14 14.64 -17.23
N THR A 248 4.83 14.36 -18.49
CA THR A 248 5.73 14.59 -19.63
C THR A 248 5.91 16.10 -19.89
N LYS A 249 4.89 16.95 -19.69
CA LYS A 249 5.08 18.41 -19.74
C LYS A 249 6.05 18.89 -18.65
N ASP A 250 5.93 18.37 -17.44
CA ASP A 250 6.84 18.72 -16.33
C ASP A 250 8.28 18.26 -16.63
N LEU A 251 8.45 17.09 -17.25
CA LEU A 251 9.76 16.55 -17.65
C LEU A 251 10.38 17.26 -18.85
N PHE A 252 9.62 17.77 -19.83
CA PHE A 252 10.17 18.50 -20.98
C PHE A 252 10.79 19.87 -20.62
N VAL A 253 10.64 20.33 -19.37
CA VAL A 253 11.35 21.50 -18.82
C VAL A 253 12.72 21.11 -18.24
N ALA A 254 13.03 19.82 -18.05
CA ALA A 254 14.24 19.34 -17.39
C ALA A 254 14.99 18.26 -18.19
N THR A 255 16.26 18.55 -18.49
CA THR A 255 17.28 17.62 -19.06
C THR A 255 17.16 17.33 -20.56
N THR A 256 17.85 18.16 -21.36
CA THR A 256 18.65 17.66 -22.49
C THR A 256 19.96 17.03 -22.00
N ASN A 257 20.60 16.23 -22.88
CA ASN A 257 21.93 15.60 -22.75
C ASN A 257 22.07 14.42 -21.77
N SER A 258 22.26 13.22 -22.32
CA SER A 258 23.26 12.22 -21.88
C SER A 258 23.41 11.10 -22.92
N ASN A 259 24.65 10.65 -23.16
CA ASN A 259 24.97 9.56 -24.09
C ASN A 259 25.10 8.22 -23.34
N PRO A 260 24.82 7.06 -23.99
CA PRO A 260 24.98 5.74 -23.38
C PRO A 260 26.43 5.23 -23.43
N PRO A 261 26.98 4.66 -22.34
CA PRO A 261 28.19 3.83 -22.37
C PRO A 261 27.86 2.36 -22.73
N ALA A 262 28.85 1.65 -23.28
CA ALA A 262 28.69 0.28 -23.79
C ALA A 262 28.74 -0.81 -22.69
N SER A 263 28.18 -1.98 -23.00
CA SER A 263 28.17 -3.16 -22.13
C SER A 263 29.44 -4.03 -22.27
N THR A 264 30.20 -4.21 -21.20
CA THR A 264 31.29 -5.20 -21.14
C THR A 264 30.77 -6.53 -20.58
N GLY A 265 30.71 -7.57 -21.41
CA GLY A 265 30.43 -8.94 -20.98
C GLY A 265 31.70 -9.66 -20.54
N GLY A 266 31.70 -10.26 -19.35
CA GLY A 266 32.84 -11.01 -18.80
C GLY A 266 32.42 -12.40 -18.31
N GLY A 267 32.39 -13.38 -19.23
CA GLY A 267 32.14 -14.78 -18.89
C GLY A 267 33.44 -15.51 -18.54
N ILE A 268 33.66 -15.84 -17.26
CA ILE A 268 34.81 -16.64 -16.82
C ILE A 268 34.43 -18.12 -16.85
N LEU A 269 35.04 -18.88 -17.76
CA LEU A 269 34.96 -20.33 -17.81
C LEU A 269 35.84 -20.93 -16.71
N ARG A 270 35.30 -21.85 -15.89
CA ARG A 270 36.04 -22.51 -14.80
C ARG A 270 36.29 -23.99 -15.14
N PRO A 271 37.54 -24.49 -15.07
CA PRO A 271 37.84 -25.90 -15.31
C PRO A 271 37.36 -26.79 -14.14
N PRO A 272 37.12 -28.10 -14.39
CA PRO A 272 36.81 -29.07 -13.35
C PRO A 272 38.06 -29.42 -12.52
N PRO A 273 37.93 -29.63 -11.20
CA PRO A 273 38.99 -30.21 -10.36
C PRO A 273 38.77 -31.72 -10.16
N ASP A 274 39.56 -32.54 -10.86
CA ASP A 274 39.53 -34.00 -10.72
C ASP A 274 40.31 -34.46 -9.47
N HIS A 275 39.67 -34.50 -8.30
CA HIS A 275 40.22 -35.05 -7.05
C HIS A 275 39.20 -35.92 -6.31
N PRO A 276 39.65 -36.92 -5.52
CA PRO A 276 38.77 -37.92 -4.91
C PRO A 276 37.91 -37.34 -3.78
N GLN A 277 36.59 -37.40 -3.93
CA GLN A 277 35.63 -36.83 -2.97
C GLN A 277 35.65 -37.54 -1.61
N THR A 278 35.79 -36.76 -0.54
CA THR A 278 35.47 -37.22 0.82
C THR A 278 33.95 -37.33 1.02
N LEU A 279 33.50 -38.12 2.00
CA LEU A 279 32.06 -38.25 2.33
C LEU A 279 31.40 -36.91 2.69
N MET A 280 32.16 -35.97 3.28
CA MET A 280 31.65 -34.65 3.62
C MET A 280 31.44 -33.77 2.38
N GLU A 281 32.31 -33.86 1.38
CA GLU A 281 32.15 -33.17 0.10
C GLU A 281 30.99 -33.74 -0.71
N ALA A 282 30.84 -35.07 -0.76
CA ALA A 282 29.70 -35.71 -1.40
C ALA A 282 28.35 -35.35 -0.72
N CYS A 283 28.34 -35.16 0.60
CA CYS A 283 27.18 -34.67 1.34
C CYS A 283 26.89 -33.18 1.01
N HIS A 284 27.92 -32.34 1.03
CA HIS A 284 27.84 -30.91 0.70
C HIS A 284 27.37 -30.69 -0.75
N GLU A 285 27.89 -31.46 -1.71
CA GLU A 285 27.43 -31.41 -3.10
C GLU A 285 25.97 -31.85 -3.24
N ARG A 286 25.58 -32.94 -2.56
CA ARG A 286 24.17 -33.40 -2.55
C ARG A 286 23.24 -32.33 -1.98
N TRP A 287 23.64 -31.65 -0.91
CA TRP A 287 22.91 -30.52 -0.32
C TRP A 287 22.78 -29.34 -1.29
N HIS A 288 23.84 -28.97 -2.02
CA HIS A 288 23.73 -27.91 -3.03
C HIS A 288 22.84 -28.30 -4.21
N ARG A 289 22.89 -29.56 -4.66
CA ARG A 289 22.00 -30.09 -5.71
C ARG A 289 20.53 -30.09 -5.27
N THR A 290 20.20 -30.53 -4.05
CA THR A 290 18.81 -30.50 -3.55
C THR A 290 18.34 -29.07 -3.28
N ARG A 291 19.20 -28.21 -2.72
CA ARG A 291 18.93 -26.77 -2.56
C ARG A 291 18.60 -26.11 -3.90
N ALA A 292 19.43 -26.32 -4.92
CA ALA A 292 19.22 -25.79 -6.27
C ALA A 292 17.89 -26.29 -6.85
N MET A 293 17.62 -27.60 -6.77
CA MET A 293 16.39 -28.21 -7.29
C MET A 293 15.12 -27.66 -6.64
N ILE A 294 15.10 -27.50 -5.30
CA ILE A 294 13.96 -26.93 -4.56
C ILE A 294 13.76 -25.45 -4.92
N LEU A 295 14.84 -24.66 -4.89
CA LEU A 295 14.78 -23.21 -5.12
C LEU A 295 14.44 -22.87 -6.58
N TYR A 296 14.96 -23.62 -7.55
CA TYR A 296 14.64 -23.47 -8.97
C TYR A 296 13.19 -23.86 -9.26
N ASN A 297 12.66 -24.92 -8.64
CA ASN A 297 11.26 -25.28 -8.85
C ASN A 297 10.26 -24.31 -8.21
N LEU A 298 10.59 -23.67 -7.08
CA LEU A 298 9.72 -22.69 -6.40
C LEU A 298 9.86 -21.25 -6.91
N PHE A 299 11.09 -20.80 -7.15
CA PHE A 299 11.44 -19.41 -7.51
C PHE A 299 12.38 -19.35 -8.74
N PRO A 300 11.99 -19.93 -9.89
CA PRO A 300 12.80 -19.89 -11.13
C PRO A 300 13.02 -18.46 -11.62
N TYR A 301 14.11 -18.26 -12.36
CA TYR A 301 14.49 -16.96 -12.94
C TYR A 301 13.98 -16.74 -14.38
N ASP A 302 13.64 -17.83 -15.07
CA ASP A 302 13.31 -17.91 -16.49
C ASP A 302 11.82 -18.22 -16.74
N HIS A 303 11.18 -18.92 -15.82
CA HIS A 303 9.74 -19.21 -15.87
C HIS A 303 8.89 -18.03 -15.35
N SER A 304 7.78 -17.78 -16.04
CA SER A 304 6.71 -16.92 -15.56
C SER A 304 5.85 -17.61 -14.50
N ILE A 305 5.00 -16.85 -13.80
CA ILE A 305 4.05 -17.39 -12.82
C ILE A 305 3.04 -18.34 -13.49
N TRP A 306 2.61 -18.05 -14.72
CA TRP A 306 1.70 -18.94 -15.46
C TRP A 306 2.37 -20.24 -15.89
N ARG A 307 3.68 -20.20 -16.20
CA ARG A 307 4.49 -21.40 -16.44
C ARG A 307 4.74 -22.20 -15.16
N CYS A 308 4.96 -21.53 -14.02
CA CYS A 308 5.02 -22.19 -12.71
C CYS A 308 3.72 -22.91 -12.34
N PHE A 309 2.55 -22.30 -12.59
CA PHE A 309 1.26 -22.94 -12.37
C PHE A 309 1.02 -24.21 -13.21
N LYS A 310 1.76 -24.41 -14.31
CA LYS A 310 1.74 -25.64 -15.13
C LYS A 310 2.71 -26.72 -14.64
N ASN A 311 3.64 -26.38 -13.73
CA ASN A 311 4.62 -27.32 -13.19
C ASN A 311 4.03 -28.06 -11.96
N PRO A 312 3.83 -29.40 -11.99
CA PRO A 312 3.32 -30.13 -10.84
C PRO A 312 4.28 -30.11 -9.64
N TYR A 313 5.60 -29.99 -9.86
CA TYR A 313 6.56 -29.88 -8.77
C TYR A 313 6.46 -28.54 -8.03
N TRP A 314 6.15 -27.43 -8.73
CA TRP A 314 5.89 -26.13 -8.10
C TRP A 314 4.67 -26.22 -7.17
N TRP A 315 3.59 -26.87 -7.63
CA TRP A 315 2.42 -27.13 -6.81
C TRP A 315 2.73 -28.01 -5.60
N ALA A 316 3.40 -29.15 -5.78
CA ALA A 316 3.74 -30.06 -4.68
C ALA A 316 4.56 -29.36 -3.57
N LEU A 317 5.62 -28.62 -3.96
CA LEU A 317 6.46 -27.87 -3.04
C LEU A 317 5.73 -26.69 -2.37
N THR A 318 4.71 -26.12 -3.03
CA THR A 318 3.84 -25.08 -2.45
C THR A 318 2.82 -25.67 -1.47
N PHE A 319 2.19 -26.79 -1.82
CA PHE A 319 1.22 -27.49 -0.95
C PHE A 319 1.83 -27.99 0.35
N ILE A 320 3.09 -28.47 0.34
CA ILE A 320 3.81 -28.82 1.57
C ILE A 320 3.85 -27.63 2.53
N GLY A 321 4.05 -26.40 2.02
CA GLY A 321 4.03 -25.17 2.81
C GLY A 321 2.65 -24.74 3.33
N LEU A 322 1.57 -25.28 2.78
CA LEU A 322 0.19 -25.04 3.21
C LEU A 322 -0.30 -26.04 4.29
N LEU A 323 0.43 -27.12 4.54
CA LEU A 323 0.07 -28.09 5.60
C LEU A 323 0.28 -27.47 6.99
N PRO A 324 -0.66 -27.59 7.94
CA PRO A 324 -0.62 -26.83 9.20
C PRO A 324 0.57 -27.18 10.11
N VAL A 325 1.05 -28.43 10.08
CA VAL A 325 2.22 -28.88 10.86
C VAL A 325 3.47 -28.93 9.97
N VAL A 326 3.45 -29.74 8.90
CA VAL A 326 4.60 -29.94 8.00
C VAL A 326 5.06 -28.63 7.35
N GLY A 327 4.12 -27.72 7.04
CA GLY A 327 4.42 -26.42 6.46
C GLY A 327 5.29 -25.55 7.36
N GLN A 328 5.18 -25.66 8.68
CA GLN A 328 5.99 -24.88 9.62
C GLN A 328 7.47 -25.27 9.52
N ALA A 329 7.77 -26.58 9.55
CA ALA A 329 9.11 -27.10 9.30
C ALA A 329 9.60 -26.80 7.88
N TRP A 330 8.72 -26.83 6.88
CA TRP A 330 9.03 -26.45 5.50
C TRP A 330 9.44 -24.99 5.35
N TRP A 331 8.73 -24.05 5.99
CA TRP A 331 9.11 -22.63 5.98
C TRP A 331 10.43 -22.37 6.71
N CYS A 332 10.72 -23.09 7.80
CA CYS A 332 12.04 -23.08 8.43
C CYS A 332 13.14 -23.57 7.48
N LEU A 333 12.91 -24.68 6.76
CA LEU A 333 13.83 -25.19 5.74
C LEU A 333 14.03 -24.19 4.59
N LEU A 334 12.95 -23.58 4.08
CA LEU A 334 13.05 -22.53 3.04
C LEU A 334 13.82 -21.30 3.53
N PHE A 335 13.75 -20.93 4.81
CA PHE A 335 14.57 -19.86 5.40
C PHE A 335 16.07 -20.22 5.44
N VAL A 336 16.41 -21.49 5.63
CA VAL A 336 17.80 -21.98 5.60
C VAL A 336 18.32 -22.08 4.16
N LEU A 337 17.47 -22.48 3.21
CA LEU A 337 17.85 -22.65 1.79
C LEU A 337 17.97 -21.30 1.04
N LYS A 338 17.05 -20.34 1.25
CA LYS A 338 17.05 -19.06 0.53
C LYS A 338 18.31 -18.23 0.79
N ASP A 339 18.71 -17.47 -0.23
CA ASP A 339 19.77 -16.47 -0.11
C ASP A 339 19.32 -15.30 0.77
N LYS A 340 19.91 -15.21 1.97
CA LYS A 340 19.62 -14.16 2.97
C LYS A 340 20.32 -12.83 2.66
N LYS A 341 21.29 -12.78 1.74
CA LYS A 341 21.94 -11.53 1.34
C LYS A 341 21.09 -10.73 0.37
N ASN A 342 20.26 -11.39 -0.43
CA ASN A 342 19.50 -10.73 -1.48
C ASN A 342 18.16 -10.15 -0.95
N GLU A 343 18.00 -8.83 -1.04
CA GLU A 343 16.80 -8.12 -0.55
C GLU A 343 15.49 -8.68 -1.11
N HIS A 344 15.41 -8.92 -2.43
CA HIS A 344 14.21 -9.44 -3.09
C HIS A 344 13.85 -10.84 -2.57
N GLN A 345 14.84 -11.73 -2.42
CA GLN A 345 14.62 -13.09 -1.94
C GLN A 345 14.08 -13.14 -0.51
N LEU A 346 14.56 -12.24 0.36
CA LEU A 346 14.14 -12.11 1.75
C LEU A 346 12.76 -11.43 1.88
N CYS A 347 12.50 -10.37 1.11
CA CYS A 347 11.15 -9.76 1.05
C CYS A 347 10.10 -10.78 0.56
N GLN A 348 10.37 -11.51 -0.53
CA GLN A 348 9.48 -12.57 -1.02
C GLN A 348 9.28 -13.70 0.00
N PHE A 349 10.28 -14.00 0.84
CA PHE A 349 10.13 -14.96 1.93
C PHE A 349 9.14 -14.45 2.99
N ILE A 350 9.32 -13.23 3.50
CA ILE A 350 8.44 -12.61 4.49
C ILE A 350 6.99 -12.57 3.98
N ILE A 351 6.78 -12.11 2.74
CA ILE A 351 5.45 -12.00 2.13
C ILE A 351 4.84 -13.39 1.87
N GLY A 352 5.60 -14.34 1.35
CA GLY A 352 5.14 -15.72 1.11
C GLY A 352 4.72 -16.41 2.41
N PHE A 353 5.54 -16.27 3.45
CA PHE A 353 5.28 -16.78 4.79
C PHE A 353 4.01 -16.16 5.39
N LYS A 354 3.89 -14.83 5.40
CA LYS A 354 2.72 -14.12 5.97
C LYS A 354 1.44 -14.37 5.19
N THR A 355 1.51 -14.46 3.86
CA THR A 355 0.36 -14.86 3.04
C THR A 355 -0.07 -16.29 3.38
N THR A 356 0.88 -17.20 3.58
CA THR A 356 0.59 -18.59 3.97
C THR A 356 0.01 -18.66 5.38
N GLN A 357 0.55 -17.89 6.34
CA GLN A 357 0.00 -17.75 7.69
C GLN A 357 -1.45 -17.23 7.69
N PHE A 358 -1.78 -16.28 6.82
CA PHE A 358 -3.16 -15.83 6.62
C PHE A 358 -4.08 -16.95 6.10
N LEU A 359 -3.63 -17.71 5.09
CA LEU A 359 -4.42 -18.81 4.52
C LEU A 359 -4.60 -19.98 5.49
N THR A 360 -3.54 -20.40 6.19
CA THR A 360 -3.53 -21.64 7.00
C THR A 360 -3.91 -21.40 8.46
N LEU A 361 -3.32 -20.39 9.12
CA LEU A 361 -3.63 -20.07 10.51
C LEU A 361 -4.82 -19.12 10.64
N GLY A 362 -5.13 -18.35 9.60
CA GLY A 362 -6.32 -17.49 9.55
C GLY A 362 -7.52 -18.25 9.00
N LEU A 363 -7.68 -18.29 7.67
CA LEU A 363 -8.89 -18.81 7.02
C LEU A 363 -9.15 -20.30 7.31
N TRP A 364 -8.19 -21.17 7.04
CA TRP A 364 -8.36 -22.63 7.21
C TRP A 364 -8.60 -23.02 8.67
N ALA A 365 -7.84 -22.44 9.62
CA ALA A 365 -8.08 -22.66 11.05
C ALA A 365 -9.43 -22.09 11.51
N THR A 366 -9.91 -20.97 10.96
CA THR A 366 -11.27 -20.47 11.21
C THR A 366 -12.32 -21.49 10.77
N CYS A 367 -12.20 -22.02 9.54
CA CYS A 367 -13.12 -23.04 9.03
C CYS A 367 -13.12 -24.32 9.89
N LEU A 368 -11.95 -24.85 10.23
CA LEU A 368 -11.84 -26.03 11.11
C LEU A 368 -12.35 -25.74 12.54
N GLY A 369 -12.13 -24.52 13.04
CA GLY A 369 -12.61 -24.08 14.35
C GLY A 369 -14.14 -24.05 14.43
N ILE A 370 -14.78 -23.46 13.42
CA ILE A 370 -16.25 -23.44 13.28
C ILE A 370 -16.80 -24.86 13.16
N VAL A 371 -16.20 -25.70 12.32
CA VAL A 371 -16.65 -27.10 12.14
C VAL A 371 -16.54 -27.91 13.43
N ARG A 372 -15.44 -27.78 14.19
CA ARG A 372 -15.31 -28.43 15.51
C ARG A 372 -16.29 -27.89 16.55
N PHE A 373 -16.49 -26.58 16.59
CA PHE A 373 -17.43 -25.96 17.52
C PHE A 373 -18.88 -26.40 17.26
N ILE A 374 -19.31 -26.43 16.00
CA ILE A 374 -20.63 -26.95 15.59
C ILE A 374 -20.73 -28.46 15.83
N TYR A 375 -19.67 -29.21 15.53
CA TYR A 375 -19.66 -30.66 15.77
C TYR A 375 -19.85 -30.97 17.26
N CYS A 376 -19.13 -30.28 18.15
CA CYS A 376 -19.34 -30.44 19.59
C CYS A 376 -20.77 -30.02 19.99
N THR A 377 -21.17 -28.78 19.72
CA THR A 377 -22.44 -28.22 20.24
C THR A 377 -23.71 -28.90 19.74
N VAL A 378 -23.61 -29.73 18.68
CA VAL A 378 -24.75 -30.48 18.11
C VAL A 378 -24.63 -32.01 18.27
N HIS A 379 -23.42 -32.57 18.32
CA HIS A 379 -23.20 -34.04 18.32
C HIS A 379 -22.19 -34.54 19.36
N GLY A 380 -21.40 -33.67 19.99
CA GLY A 380 -20.39 -34.05 20.97
C GLY A 380 -21.00 -34.17 22.38
N PRO A 381 -20.52 -35.11 23.22
CA PRO A 381 -20.94 -35.18 24.61
C PRO A 381 -20.44 -33.98 25.44
N SER A 382 -19.23 -33.49 25.14
CA SER A 382 -18.55 -32.39 25.84
C SER A 382 -17.56 -31.66 24.91
N CYS A 383 -17.29 -30.36 25.14
CA CYS A 383 -16.44 -29.52 24.26
C CYS A 383 -14.99 -29.32 24.74
N ASP A 384 -14.68 -29.80 25.93
CA ASP A 384 -13.34 -30.10 26.45
C ASP A 384 -12.50 -31.00 25.53
N ILE A 385 -13.12 -31.99 24.88
CA ILE A 385 -12.45 -33.00 24.04
C ILE A 385 -12.60 -32.68 22.55
N TYR A 386 -13.82 -32.32 22.12
CA TYR A 386 -14.15 -32.16 20.70
C TYR A 386 -14.08 -30.71 20.18
N GLY A 387 -13.82 -29.75 21.07
CA GLY A 387 -13.69 -28.33 20.73
C GLY A 387 -12.44 -28.00 19.90
N PRO A 388 -12.27 -26.73 19.48
CA PRO A 388 -11.06 -26.28 18.82
C PRO A 388 -10.00 -25.88 19.87
N LEU A 389 -9.40 -26.86 20.56
CA LEU A 389 -8.38 -26.62 21.59
C LEU A 389 -6.98 -26.35 21.00
N LEU A 390 -6.12 -25.68 21.77
CA LEU A 390 -4.73 -25.38 21.39
C LEU A 390 -3.71 -26.21 22.19
N SER A 391 -3.26 -27.32 21.61
CA SER A 391 -2.15 -28.13 22.15
C SER A 391 -0.84 -27.30 22.29
N PRO A 392 -0.05 -27.49 23.38
CA PRO A 392 1.21 -26.77 23.62
C PRO A 392 2.22 -26.82 22.44
N TRP A 393 2.29 -27.93 21.71
CA TRP A 393 3.14 -28.05 20.52
C TRP A 393 2.78 -27.02 19.44
N ASN A 394 1.49 -26.78 19.21
CA ASN A 394 1.03 -25.77 18.25
C ASN A 394 1.39 -24.35 18.73
N THR A 395 1.40 -24.11 20.04
CA THR A 395 1.84 -22.84 20.65
C THR A 395 3.35 -22.63 20.47
N LEU A 396 4.17 -23.65 20.73
CA LEU A 396 5.62 -23.59 20.53
C LEU A 396 5.97 -23.34 19.05
N PHE A 397 5.34 -24.05 18.11
CA PHE A 397 5.53 -23.79 16.69
C PHE A 397 5.06 -22.38 16.29
N PHE A 398 3.94 -21.90 16.85
CA PHE A 398 3.45 -20.54 16.60
C PHE A 398 4.43 -19.45 17.06
N LEU A 399 5.02 -19.59 18.25
CA LEU A 399 6.09 -18.70 18.73
C LEU A 399 7.33 -18.77 17.83
N GLY A 400 7.70 -19.97 17.36
CA GLY A 400 8.77 -20.17 16.37
C GLY A 400 8.48 -19.49 15.02
N GLN A 401 7.23 -19.49 14.56
CA GLN A 401 6.80 -18.79 13.34
C GLN A 401 6.95 -17.27 13.47
N ILE A 402 6.57 -16.69 14.62
CA ILE A 402 6.74 -15.26 14.92
C ILE A 402 8.23 -14.89 14.93
N ALA A 403 9.04 -15.66 15.66
CA ALA A 403 10.48 -15.47 15.77
C ALA A 403 11.17 -15.49 14.38
N LEU A 404 10.84 -16.45 13.53
CA LEU A 404 11.40 -16.59 12.18
C LEU A 404 11.06 -15.39 11.28
N VAL A 405 9.84 -14.85 11.35
CA VAL A 405 9.45 -13.64 10.60
C VAL A 405 10.24 -12.43 11.08
N TRP A 406 10.41 -12.30 12.39
CA TRP A 406 11.16 -11.19 12.96
C TRP A 406 12.65 -11.27 12.68
N VAL A 407 13.25 -12.46 12.72
CA VAL A 407 14.63 -12.69 12.26
C VAL A 407 14.78 -12.30 10.78
N ALA A 408 13.80 -12.64 9.93
CA ALA A 408 13.82 -12.20 8.52
C ALA A 408 13.73 -10.67 8.38
N PHE A 409 12.92 -9.97 9.20
CA PHE A 409 12.90 -8.51 9.24
C PHE A 409 14.22 -7.91 9.76
N PHE A 410 14.83 -8.49 10.80
CA PHE A 410 16.11 -8.03 11.34
C PHE A 410 17.28 -8.25 10.38
N TYR A 411 17.23 -9.25 9.50
CA TYR A 411 18.22 -9.43 8.42
C TYR A 411 18.08 -8.39 7.29
N LEU A 412 16.90 -7.79 7.10
CA LEU A 412 16.59 -6.96 5.93
C LEU A 412 17.48 -5.70 5.76
N PRO A 413 17.90 -4.97 6.80
CA PRO A 413 18.85 -3.86 6.68
C PRO A 413 20.27 -4.25 6.23
N TYR A 414 20.64 -5.53 6.39
CA TYR A 414 21.96 -6.08 6.03
C TYR A 414 21.98 -6.69 4.61
N THR A 415 20.93 -6.46 3.81
CA THR A 415 20.82 -7.03 2.45
C THR A 415 21.49 -6.18 1.38
N ASP A 416 21.95 -6.85 0.33
CA ASP A 416 22.52 -6.26 -0.88
C ASP A 416 21.44 -6.00 -1.95
N ARG A 417 21.59 -4.89 -2.66
CA ARG A 417 20.82 -4.60 -3.88
C ARG A 417 21.65 -4.97 -5.12
N PRO A 418 21.09 -5.75 -6.07
CA PRO A 418 21.69 -5.91 -7.39
C PRO A 418 21.86 -4.54 -8.06
N ALA A 419 23.03 -4.27 -8.65
CA ALA A 419 23.29 -3.02 -9.36
C ALA A 419 22.31 -2.86 -10.53
N SER A 420 21.52 -1.78 -10.53
CA SER A 420 20.60 -1.48 -11.62
C SER A 420 21.28 -0.57 -12.66
N PRO A 421 21.47 -1.02 -13.91
CA PRO A 421 22.15 -0.23 -14.94
C PRO A 421 21.35 0.99 -15.41
N ALA A 422 20.09 1.13 -15.01
CA ALA A 422 19.13 2.11 -15.54
C ALA A 422 18.98 3.39 -14.69
N SER A 423 19.78 3.60 -13.64
CA SER A 423 19.73 4.85 -12.86
C SER A 423 21.09 5.27 -12.29
N PRO A 424 21.87 6.08 -13.04
CA PRO A 424 23.04 6.78 -12.49
C PRO A 424 22.68 7.68 -11.30
N ARG A 425 21.44 8.17 -11.24
CA ARG A 425 20.96 9.10 -10.21
C ARG A 425 20.78 8.43 -8.84
N ALA A 426 20.56 7.12 -8.78
CA ALA A 426 20.50 6.35 -7.54
C ALA A 426 21.85 6.27 -6.81
N ALA A 427 22.98 6.46 -7.50
CA ALA A 427 24.31 6.56 -6.87
C ALA A 427 24.57 7.94 -6.22
N SER A 428 23.78 8.96 -6.58
CA SER A 428 23.96 10.34 -6.09
C SER A 428 23.09 10.69 -4.86
N SER A 429 22.07 9.89 -4.56
CA SER A 429 21.43 9.93 -3.25
C SER A 429 22.32 9.22 -2.23
N ALA A 430 23.00 9.99 -1.39
CA ALA A 430 23.78 9.46 -0.27
C ALA A 430 22.82 8.84 0.78
N SER A 431 22.40 7.58 0.53
CA SER A 431 21.71 6.76 1.53
C SER A 431 22.54 6.76 2.80
N SER A 432 21.93 7.02 3.96
CA SER A 432 22.68 7.13 5.21
C SER A 432 23.16 5.73 5.62
N THR A 433 24.38 5.41 5.21
CA THR A 433 25.11 4.20 5.60
C THR A 433 25.38 4.29 7.10
N TYR A 434 24.62 3.52 7.88
CA TYR A 434 24.87 3.37 9.30
C TYR A 434 25.79 2.18 9.54
N GLN A 435 26.56 2.24 10.63
CA GLN A 435 27.34 1.11 11.12
C GLN A 435 26.77 0.65 12.47
N ASP A 436 26.71 -0.65 12.72
CA ASP A 436 26.34 -1.20 14.03
C ASP A 436 27.53 -1.20 15.00
N MET A 437 27.30 -1.70 16.23
CA MET A 437 28.36 -1.91 17.23
C MET A 437 29.38 -3.00 16.84
N PHE A 438 29.12 -3.78 15.79
CA PHE A 438 29.95 -4.89 15.34
C PHE A 438 30.72 -4.58 14.05
N GLY A 439 30.59 -3.36 13.51
CA GLY A 439 31.28 -2.89 12.31
C GLY A 439 30.55 -3.17 11.00
N HIS A 440 29.38 -3.82 10.99
CA HIS A 440 28.62 -4.10 9.77
C HIS A 440 27.94 -2.85 9.21
N ILE A 441 27.76 -2.82 7.90
CA ILE A 441 27.04 -1.78 7.18
C ILE A 441 25.54 -2.08 7.17
N LEU A 442 24.72 -1.10 7.54
CA LEU A 442 23.26 -1.16 7.54
C LEU A 442 22.67 -0.12 6.58
N HIS A 443 21.78 -0.60 5.73
CA HIS A 443 21.01 0.22 4.80
C HIS A 443 19.55 0.32 5.27
N MET A 444 19.20 1.42 5.94
CA MET A 444 17.84 1.66 6.45
C MET A 444 16.79 1.86 5.34
N ASP A 445 17.23 2.11 4.10
CA ASP A 445 16.36 2.27 2.91
C ASP A 445 15.96 0.93 2.25
N ARG A 446 16.24 -0.22 2.90
CA ARG A 446 15.87 -1.56 2.44
C ARG A 446 14.41 -1.92 2.78
N GLY A 447 13.79 -2.81 2.01
CA GLY A 447 12.43 -3.30 2.19
C GLY A 447 11.30 -2.40 1.69
N GLY A 448 11.55 -1.11 1.42
CA GLY A 448 10.54 -0.20 0.87
C GLY A 448 9.28 -0.08 1.76
N TYR A 449 8.10 -0.39 1.22
CA TYR A 449 6.87 -0.40 2.03
C TYR A 449 6.80 -1.57 3.02
N LEU A 450 7.58 -2.65 2.84
CA LEU A 450 7.58 -3.82 3.75
C LEU A 450 8.10 -3.44 5.15
N MET A 451 9.01 -2.47 5.26
CA MET A 451 9.45 -1.94 6.57
C MET A 451 8.34 -1.21 7.34
N LYS A 452 7.29 -0.71 6.66
CA LYS A 452 6.10 -0.16 7.34
C LYS A 452 5.22 -1.29 7.88
N LEU A 453 5.14 -2.42 7.16
CA LEU A 453 4.44 -3.61 7.63
C LEU A 453 5.13 -4.27 8.83
N TRP A 454 6.45 -4.13 9.01
CA TRP A 454 7.10 -4.53 10.27
C TRP A 454 6.52 -3.80 11.49
N GLY A 455 6.24 -2.50 11.38
CA GLY A 455 5.59 -1.74 12.44
C GLY A 455 4.16 -2.20 12.74
N TYR A 456 3.39 -2.56 11.71
CA TYR A 456 2.07 -3.16 11.85
C TYR A 456 2.14 -4.55 12.52
N GLU A 457 3.09 -5.37 12.09
CA GLU A 457 3.37 -6.71 12.59
C GLU A 457 3.73 -6.74 14.08
N THR A 458 4.53 -5.78 14.58
CA THR A 458 4.79 -5.65 16.02
C THR A 458 3.53 -5.22 16.78
N ILE A 459 2.66 -4.38 16.20
CA ILE A 459 1.41 -3.95 16.84
C ILE A 459 0.41 -5.10 16.94
N THR A 460 0.20 -5.87 15.87
CA THR A 460 -0.72 -7.03 15.89
C THR A 460 -0.24 -8.09 16.88
N PHE A 461 1.06 -8.39 16.91
CA PHE A 461 1.68 -9.27 17.90
C PHE A 461 1.40 -8.80 19.34
N CYS A 462 1.71 -7.54 19.67
CA CYS A 462 1.47 -6.99 21.01
C CYS A 462 0.00 -7.06 21.43
N ILE A 463 -0.94 -6.75 20.52
CA ILE A 463 -2.39 -6.87 20.79
C ILE A 463 -2.76 -8.32 21.12
N THR A 464 -2.30 -9.29 20.33
CA THR A 464 -2.62 -10.70 20.56
C THR A 464 -1.93 -11.29 21.80
N MET A 465 -0.74 -10.81 22.17
CA MET A 465 -0.07 -11.21 23.41
C MET A 465 -0.73 -10.62 24.66
N ILE A 466 -1.22 -9.38 24.60
CA ILE A 466 -2.03 -8.80 25.68
C ILE A 466 -3.33 -9.59 25.83
N LEU A 467 -4.01 -9.93 24.73
CA LEU A 467 -5.26 -10.70 24.78
C LEU A 467 -5.03 -12.14 25.32
N ALA A 468 -3.92 -12.78 24.95
CA ALA A 468 -3.50 -14.06 25.52
C ALA A 468 -3.24 -13.97 27.03
N LEU A 469 -2.49 -12.95 27.48
CA LEU A 469 -2.22 -12.71 28.90
C LEU A 469 -3.51 -12.48 29.71
N VAL A 470 -4.45 -11.68 29.18
CA VAL A 470 -5.76 -11.46 29.83
C VAL A 470 -6.54 -12.77 29.95
N VAL A 471 -6.59 -13.59 28.89
CA VAL A 471 -7.26 -14.90 28.94
C VAL A 471 -6.62 -15.83 29.98
N ASN A 472 -5.28 -15.88 30.08
CA ASN A 472 -4.59 -16.68 31.08
C ASN A 472 -4.88 -16.28 32.52
N VAL A 473 -5.13 -14.99 32.79
CA VAL A 473 -5.37 -14.47 34.14
C VAL A 473 -6.86 -14.51 34.53
N VAL A 474 -7.77 -14.42 33.57
CA VAL A 474 -9.22 -14.32 33.82
C VAL A 474 -9.94 -15.67 33.66
N VAL A 475 -9.45 -16.58 32.82
CA VAL A 475 -10.16 -17.83 32.48
C VAL A 475 -9.55 -19.00 33.23
N VAL A 476 -10.18 -19.33 34.37
CA VAL A 476 -9.79 -20.46 35.22
C VAL A 476 -9.97 -21.81 34.50
N PRO A 477 -11.09 -22.12 33.81
CA PRO A 477 -11.27 -23.43 33.18
C PRO A 477 -10.24 -23.71 32.08
N THR A 478 -9.51 -24.82 32.21
CA THR A 478 -8.38 -25.21 31.35
C THR A 478 -8.75 -25.32 29.87
N TRP A 479 -9.89 -25.94 29.57
CA TRP A 479 -10.37 -26.15 28.20
C TRP A 479 -10.89 -24.85 27.55
N GLU A 480 -11.55 -23.97 28.30
CA GLU A 480 -11.98 -22.65 27.81
C GLU A 480 -10.77 -21.78 27.48
N ARG A 481 -9.77 -21.78 28.37
CA ARG A 481 -8.47 -21.11 28.19
C ARG A 481 -7.79 -21.60 26.91
N GLN A 482 -7.71 -22.91 26.69
CA GLN A 482 -7.15 -23.49 25.44
C GLN A 482 -7.97 -23.15 24.19
N MET A 483 -9.30 -23.14 24.27
CA MET A 483 -10.19 -22.79 23.15
C MET A 483 -10.04 -21.30 22.76
N LEU A 484 -10.00 -20.40 23.74
CA LEU A 484 -9.79 -18.97 23.49
C LEU A 484 -8.39 -18.72 22.90
N MET A 485 -7.35 -19.42 23.37
CA MET A 485 -6.01 -19.36 22.78
C MET A 485 -5.98 -19.82 21.32
N PHE A 486 -6.74 -20.86 20.94
CA PHE A 486 -6.89 -21.24 19.54
C PHE A 486 -7.47 -20.09 18.70
N TRP A 487 -8.47 -19.38 19.21
CA TRP A 487 -9.08 -18.24 18.51
C TRP A 487 -8.16 -17.02 18.45
N ILE A 488 -7.38 -16.73 19.49
CA ILE A 488 -6.37 -15.64 19.50
C ILE A 488 -5.27 -15.90 18.46
N ARG A 489 -4.73 -17.13 18.43
CA ARG A 489 -3.76 -17.57 17.40
C ARG A 489 -4.35 -17.47 15.99
N THR A 490 -5.65 -17.77 15.84
CA THR A 490 -6.36 -17.70 14.55
C THR A 490 -6.61 -16.25 14.12
N LEU A 491 -6.96 -15.36 15.04
CA LEU A 491 -7.07 -13.92 14.83
C LEU A 491 -5.75 -13.29 14.37
N TYR A 492 -4.61 -13.67 14.98
CA TYR A 492 -3.29 -13.25 14.51
C TYR A 492 -3.00 -13.73 13.07
N GLY A 493 -3.46 -14.94 12.72
CA GLY A 493 -3.45 -15.44 11.35
C GLY A 493 -4.23 -14.53 10.40
N LEU A 494 -5.49 -14.22 10.73
CA LEU A 494 -6.35 -13.30 9.95
C LEU A 494 -5.75 -11.89 9.83
N LEU A 495 -5.11 -11.38 10.88
CA LEU A 495 -4.39 -10.10 10.88
C LEU A 495 -3.17 -10.08 9.94
N SER A 496 -2.70 -11.22 9.43
CA SER A 496 -1.67 -11.26 8.38
C SER A 496 -2.20 -10.88 6.98
N PHE A 497 -3.48 -10.55 6.83
CA PHE A 497 -4.12 -10.11 5.58
C PHE A 497 -3.36 -9.01 4.79
N PRO A 498 -2.80 -7.93 5.40
CA PRO A 498 -2.15 -6.86 4.64
C PRO A 498 -0.90 -7.26 3.84
N PHE A 499 -0.37 -8.46 4.06
CA PHE A 499 0.72 -9.02 3.26
C PHE A 499 0.23 -9.69 1.96
N LEU A 500 -1.03 -10.14 1.90
CA LEU A 500 -1.59 -10.84 0.73
C LEU A 500 -1.54 -10.01 -0.57
N PRO A 501 -1.87 -8.69 -0.57
CA PRO A 501 -1.73 -7.85 -1.77
C PRO A 501 -0.30 -7.82 -2.34
N PHE A 502 0.73 -7.92 -1.49
CA PHE A 502 2.13 -7.94 -1.92
C PHE A 502 2.51 -9.25 -2.63
N LYS A 503 1.70 -10.32 -2.52
CA LYS A 503 1.90 -11.57 -3.25
C LYS A 503 1.41 -11.48 -4.71
N VAL A 504 0.60 -10.47 -5.05
CA VAL A 504 0.12 -10.20 -6.41
C VAL A 504 1.25 -9.58 -7.24
N PRO A 505 1.69 -10.18 -8.36
CA PRO A 505 2.94 -9.81 -9.05
C PRO A 505 2.98 -8.38 -9.59
N VAL A 506 1.82 -7.79 -9.92
CA VAL A 506 1.74 -6.38 -10.35
C VAL A 506 2.08 -5.44 -9.19
N LEU A 507 1.55 -5.72 -8.00
CA LEU A 507 1.69 -4.88 -6.82
C LEU A 507 3.04 -5.09 -6.11
N GLU A 508 3.57 -6.32 -6.16
CA GLU A 508 4.93 -6.72 -5.77
C GLU A 508 6.00 -5.74 -6.32
N ASN A 509 5.96 -5.45 -7.62
CA ASN A 509 6.92 -4.52 -8.26
C ASN A 509 6.79 -3.08 -7.73
N VAL A 510 5.56 -2.63 -7.47
CA VAL A 510 5.26 -1.25 -7.08
C VAL A 510 5.58 -0.98 -5.61
N LEU A 511 5.33 -1.95 -4.72
CA LEU A 511 5.46 -1.76 -3.27
C LEU A 511 6.84 -2.12 -2.71
N MET A 512 7.54 -3.11 -3.30
CA MET A 512 8.84 -3.53 -2.81
C MET A 512 10.00 -2.68 -3.34
N HIS A 513 9.87 -2.06 -4.51
CA HIS A 513 10.92 -1.31 -5.21
C HIS A 513 12.23 -2.08 -5.46
N THR A 514 12.22 -3.40 -5.29
CA THR A 514 13.35 -4.32 -5.53
C THR A 514 13.43 -4.79 -6.98
N VAL A 515 14.64 -4.98 -7.50
CA VAL A 515 14.85 -5.70 -8.78
C VAL A 515 14.41 -7.16 -8.60
N ARG A 516 13.62 -7.70 -9.54
CA ARG A 516 13.20 -9.12 -9.51
C ARG A 516 14.38 -10.06 -9.69
N MET A 517 14.50 -11.01 -8.76
CA MET A 517 15.51 -12.07 -8.75
C MET A 517 14.85 -13.44 -8.62
N GLY A 518 15.36 -14.43 -9.34
CA GLY A 518 15.05 -15.86 -9.16
C GLY A 518 16.32 -16.67 -8.88
N TYR A 519 16.21 -17.98 -8.94
CA TYR A 519 17.38 -18.88 -8.96
C TYR A 519 17.55 -19.53 -10.32
N ASP A 520 18.80 -19.77 -10.71
CA ASP A 520 19.13 -20.64 -11.85
C ASP A 520 19.16 -22.13 -11.44
N ALA A 521 19.38 -23.01 -12.42
CA ALA A 521 19.49 -24.45 -12.20
C ALA A 521 20.68 -24.86 -11.30
N GLN A 522 21.62 -23.95 -11.03
CA GLN A 522 22.73 -24.12 -10.09
C GLN A 522 22.43 -23.54 -8.69
N GLY A 523 21.22 -23.02 -8.46
CA GLY A 523 20.79 -22.46 -7.18
C GLY A 523 21.43 -21.11 -6.84
N ARG A 524 21.95 -20.38 -7.84
CA ARG A 524 22.53 -19.03 -7.68
C ARG A 524 21.43 -17.99 -7.87
N THR A 525 21.45 -16.93 -7.05
CA THR A 525 20.49 -15.83 -7.13
C THR A 525 20.80 -14.95 -8.34
N VAL A 526 19.96 -14.99 -9.37
CA VAL A 526 20.15 -14.27 -10.64
C VAL A 526 18.96 -13.37 -10.96
N ARG A 527 19.15 -12.36 -11.81
CA ARG A 527 18.08 -11.47 -12.23
C ARG A 527 17.07 -12.23 -13.09
N MET A 528 15.77 -12.00 -12.83
CA MET A 528 14.70 -12.62 -13.62
C MET A 528 14.82 -12.19 -15.09
N GLN A 529 14.74 -13.14 -16.02
CA GLN A 529 14.73 -12.86 -17.45
C GLN A 529 13.41 -12.19 -17.85
N SER A 530 13.47 -11.26 -18.81
CA SER A 530 12.26 -10.72 -19.44
C SER A 530 11.73 -11.73 -20.45
N PRO A 531 10.41 -11.98 -20.56
CA PRO A 531 9.86 -12.89 -21.57
C PRO A 531 10.28 -12.53 -23.00
N ALA A 532 10.44 -11.24 -23.29
CA ALA A 532 10.89 -10.72 -24.59
C ALA A 532 12.41 -10.91 -24.87
N ALA A 533 13.17 -11.50 -23.95
CA ALA A 533 14.62 -11.72 -24.08
C ALA A 533 15.00 -13.20 -24.24
N ALA A 534 14.02 -14.11 -24.31
CA ALA A 534 14.27 -15.49 -24.69
C ALA A 534 14.66 -15.53 -26.19
N PRO A 535 15.82 -16.11 -26.56
CA PRO A 535 16.18 -16.26 -27.97
C PRO A 535 15.17 -17.19 -28.67
N ALA A 536 14.83 -16.87 -29.91
CA ALA A 536 14.02 -17.76 -30.74
C ALA A 536 14.87 -18.98 -31.13
N THR A 537 14.56 -20.13 -30.50
CA THR A 537 15.10 -21.46 -30.77
C THR A 537 14.10 -22.31 -31.51
#